data_AF-A0AAW3KF07-F1
#
_entry.id   AF-A0AAW3KF07-F1
#
_cell.length_a   1.000
_cell.length_b   1.000
_cell.length_c   1.000
_cell.angle_alpha   90.00
_cell.angle_beta   90.00
_cell.angle_gamma   90.00
#
_symmetry.space_group_name_H-M   'P 1'
#
loop_
_entity.id
_entity.type
_entity.pdbx_description
1 polymer ?
#
loop_
_entity_poly.entity_id
_entity_poly.type
_entity_poly.pdbx_seq_one_letter_code
_entity_poly.pdbx_strand_id
1 'polypeptide(L)'
;MLTDEDMRIARLITPSLNPERYAVGKVFHFHEHQLRRTTAVNMCASDLVSDATLQIQLKHWRRAMALYYGQGFSRLRLNRKYTAEHLRTAYEMFRLQVAQLSDSRYVSPFGEDHKANILKQLNPTNCDPVSLKNSDRLTRLAKRGEVGARQTLLGLCMKSGSCEFGGVENIIHCSGCDRALGDRQKLPQIKQVRRMIEIQLIDSPVDSPEHGSLQLQLKSAEAFIHVLQQP
;
A
#
# COMPACT_ATOMS: atom_id res chain seq x y z
N MET A 1 14.60 30.16 0.96
CA MET A 1 14.04 30.18 -0.41
C MET A 1 13.26 28.89 -0.59
N LEU A 2 12.13 28.89 -1.31
CA LEU A 2 11.36 27.66 -1.56
C LEU A 2 12.15 26.70 -2.44
N THR A 3 12.22 25.43 -2.04
CA THR A 3 12.83 24.34 -2.83
C THR A 3 11.77 23.51 -3.55
N ASP A 4 12.19 22.68 -4.51
CA ASP A 4 11.29 21.74 -5.19
C ASP A 4 10.65 20.75 -4.21
N GLU A 5 11.40 20.33 -3.19
CA GLU A 5 10.89 19.44 -2.14
C GLU A 5 9.80 20.13 -1.29
N ASP A 6 10.00 21.40 -0.93
CA ASP A 6 8.97 22.19 -0.23
C ASP A 6 7.69 22.27 -1.06
N MET A 7 7.81 22.51 -2.36
CA MET A 7 6.67 22.58 -3.28
C MET A 7 5.97 21.23 -3.44
N ARG A 8 6.73 20.13 -3.49
CA ARG A 8 6.20 18.77 -3.52
C ARG A 8 5.37 18.47 -2.27
N ILE A 9 5.92 18.75 -1.08
CA ILE A 9 5.23 18.54 0.20
C ILE A 9 3.99 19.44 0.30
N ALA A 10 4.12 20.72 -0.03
CA ALA A 10 3.03 21.68 0.06
C ALA A 10 1.84 21.29 -0.82
N ARG A 11 2.07 20.79 -2.04
CA ARG A 11 1.01 20.33 -2.95
C ARG A 11 0.33 19.03 -2.49
N LEU A 12 1.04 18.16 -1.77
CA LEU A 12 0.42 16.98 -1.15
C LEU A 12 -0.60 17.37 -0.06
N ILE A 13 -0.34 18.46 0.66
CA ILE A 13 -1.19 18.94 1.76
C ILE A 13 -2.26 19.92 1.25
N THR A 14 -1.93 20.74 0.25
CA THR A 14 -2.79 21.77 -0.33
C THR A 14 -2.71 21.72 -1.85
N PRO A 15 -3.48 20.83 -2.51
CA PRO A 15 -3.47 20.71 -3.96
C PRO A 15 -3.90 21.99 -4.70
N SER A 16 -4.68 22.85 -4.04
CA SER A 16 -5.13 24.15 -4.55
C SER A 16 -4.13 25.30 -4.32
N LEU A 17 -2.87 25.00 -3.97
CA LEU A 17 -1.84 26.01 -3.74
C LEU A 17 -1.61 26.86 -4.99
N ASN A 18 -1.78 28.18 -4.87
CA ASN A 18 -1.63 29.09 -6.00
C ASN A 18 -0.16 29.13 -6.51
N PRO A 19 0.13 28.65 -7.73
CA PRO A 19 1.49 28.60 -8.29
C PRO A 19 2.04 29.98 -8.70
N GLU A 20 1.17 30.96 -8.89
CA GLU A 20 1.58 32.35 -9.15
C GLU A 20 2.17 33.00 -7.90
N ARG A 21 1.69 32.59 -6.72
CA ARG A 21 2.13 33.16 -5.44
C ARG A 21 3.22 32.33 -4.74
N TYR A 22 3.22 31.01 -4.93
CA TYR A 22 4.18 30.11 -4.29
C TYR A 22 4.88 29.25 -5.37
N ALA A 23 6.15 29.55 -5.64
CA ALA A 23 6.99 28.79 -6.56
C ALA A 23 8.48 28.93 -6.22
N VAL A 24 9.29 27.98 -6.68
CA VAL A 24 10.75 28.05 -6.59
C VAL A 24 11.24 29.32 -7.30
N GLY A 25 12.18 30.02 -6.68
CA GLY A 25 12.69 31.31 -7.17
C GLY A 25 11.83 32.53 -6.83
N LYS A 26 10.59 32.37 -6.35
CA LYS A 26 9.76 33.48 -5.87
C LYS A 26 10.03 33.82 -4.41
N VAL A 27 9.79 35.09 -4.05
CA VAL A 27 9.84 35.54 -2.66
C VAL A 27 8.71 34.86 -1.88
N PHE A 28 9.04 34.24 -0.76
CA PHE A 28 8.05 33.63 0.11
C PHE A 28 7.35 34.69 0.95
N HIS A 29 6.04 34.87 0.74
CA HIS A 29 5.24 35.83 1.49
C HIS A 29 4.76 35.23 2.80
N PHE A 30 5.36 35.70 3.90
CA PHE A 30 5.00 35.30 5.24
C PHE A 30 3.86 36.15 5.79
N HIS A 31 2.85 35.50 6.39
CA HIS A 31 1.68 36.15 6.98
C HIS A 31 1.40 35.64 8.39
N GLU A 32 0.87 36.51 9.27
CA GLU A 32 0.53 36.15 10.66
C GLU A 32 -0.46 34.99 10.77
N HIS A 33 -1.38 34.86 9.81
CA HIS A 33 -2.32 33.73 9.77
C HIS A 33 -1.62 32.40 9.50
N GLN A 34 -0.48 32.39 8.81
CA GLN A 34 0.33 31.18 8.63
C GLN A 34 0.95 30.76 9.97
N LEU A 35 1.44 31.70 10.78
CA LEU A 35 1.91 31.40 12.15
C LEU A 35 0.79 30.80 13.00
N ARG A 36 -0.37 31.45 13.03
CA ARG A 36 -1.53 30.97 13.79
C ARG A 36 -1.93 29.55 13.40
N ARG A 37 -1.95 29.26 12.09
CA ARG A 37 -2.25 27.91 11.58
C ARG A 37 -1.15 26.90 11.93
N THR A 38 0.12 27.26 11.76
CA THR A 38 1.24 26.40 12.16
C THR A 38 1.18 26.05 13.65
N THR A 39 0.86 27.02 14.51
CA THR A 39 0.67 26.78 15.94
C THR A 39 -0.48 25.80 16.19
N ALA A 40 -1.64 25.99 15.54
CA ALA A 40 -2.78 25.10 15.68
C ALA A 40 -2.47 23.66 15.24
N VAL A 41 -1.80 23.49 14.09
CA VAL A 41 -1.36 22.18 13.61
C VAL A 41 -0.42 21.49 14.61
N ASN A 42 0.53 22.22 15.18
CA ASN A 42 1.45 21.67 16.18
C ASN A 42 0.75 21.34 17.51
N MET A 43 -0.18 22.18 17.97
CA MET A 43 -1.01 21.89 19.14
C MET A 43 -1.81 20.61 18.95
N CYS A 44 -2.49 20.45 17.80
CA CYS A 44 -3.19 19.21 17.45
C CYS A 44 -2.24 18.00 17.34
N ALA A 45 -1.07 18.18 16.72
CA ALA A 45 -0.08 17.10 16.54
C ALA A 45 0.65 16.68 17.84
N SER A 46 0.59 17.52 18.87
CA SER A 46 1.23 17.26 20.17
C SER A 46 0.49 16.22 21.01
N ASP A 47 -0.82 16.06 20.80
CA ASP A 47 -1.71 15.26 21.65
C ASP A 47 -1.76 15.72 23.12
N LEU A 48 -1.23 16.91 23.43
CA LEU A 48 -1.25 17.51 24.77
C LEU A 48 -2.41 18.51 24.94
N VAL A 49 -3.01 18.96 23.84
CA VAL A 49 -3.99 20.04 23.80
C VAL A 49 -5.31 19.49 23.28
N SER A 50 -6.35 19.51 24.13
CA SER A 50 -7.70 19.09 23.72
C SER A 50 -8.31 20.08 22.72
N ASP A 51 -9.29 19.64 21.92
CA ASP A 51 -10.04 20.51 21.00
C ASP A 51 -10.69 21.72 21.68
N ALA A 52 -11.15 21.55 22.93
CA ALA A 52 -11.70 22.65 23.73
C ALA A 52 -10.62 23.67 24.10
N THR A 53 -9.46 23.18 24.56
CA THR A 53 -8.31 24.02 24.87
C THR A 53 -7.83 24.76 23.62
N LEU A 54 -7.73 24.08 22.48
CA LEU A 54 -7.36 24.68 21.20
C LEU A 54 -8.35 25.79 20.80
N GLN A 55 -9.66 25.55 20.94
CA GLN A 55 -10.67 26.57 20.67
C GLN A 55 -10.44 27.82 21.52
N ILE A 56 -10.20 27.66 22.83
CA ILE A 56 -9.98 28.79 23.75
C ILE A 56 -8.67 29.52 23.40
N GLN A 57 -7.57 28.78 23.17
CA GLN A 57 -6.27 29.36 22.81
C GLN A 57 -6.34 30.15 21.50
N LEU A 58 -7.08 29.64 20.53
CA LEU A 58 -7.34 30.32 19.26
C LEU A 58 -8.53 31.29 19.32
N LYS A 59 -9.13 31.53 20.50
CA LYS A 59 -10.27 32.44 20.67
C LYS A 59 -11.39 32.22 19.64
N HIS A 60 -11.62 30.97 19.24
CA HIS A 60 -12.57 30.64 18.20
C HIS A 60 -13.99 30.49 18.77
N TRP A 61 -14.97 31.01 18.03
CA TRP A 61 -16.38 30.93 18.44
C TRP A 61 -16.89 29.48 18.46
N ARG A 62 -16.46 28.65 17.50
CA ARG A 62 -16.88 27.24 17.39
C ARG A 62 -15.66 26.33 17.32
N ARG A 63 -15.77 25.12 17.89
CA ARG A 63 -14.75 24.06 17.78
C ARG A 63 -14.37 23.75 16.33
N ALA A 64 -15.33 23.76 15.41
CA ALA A 64 -15.09 23.52 13.99
C ALA A 64 -14.06 24.48 13.37
N MET A 65 -14.01 25.74 13.80
CA MET A 65 -13.00 26.69 13.33
C MET A 65 -11.61 26.31 13.82
N ALA A 66 -11.48 25.83 15.05
CA ALA A 66 -10.21 25.37 15.61
C ALA A 66 -9.71 24.11 14.89
N LEU A 67 -10.61 23.17 14.62
CA LEU A 67 -10.31 21.97 13.84
C LEU A 67 -9.91 22.28 12.40
N TYR A 68 -10.56 23.26 11.75
CA TYR A 68 -10.16 23.73 10.42
C TYR A 68 -8.71 24.26 10.42
N TYR A 69 -8.33 25.04 11.43
CA TYR A 69 -6.95 25.52 11.57
C TYR A 69 -5.96 24.39 11.88
N GLY A 70 -6.39 23.36 12.61
CA GLY A 70 -5.61 22.16 12.87
C GLY A 70 -5.47 21.23 11.66
N GLN A 71 -6.26 21.39 10.59
CA GLN A 71 -6.28 20.49 9.45
C GLN A 71 -4.89 20.26 8.85
N GLY A 72 -4.54 18.98 8.67
CA GLY A 72 -3.21 18.54 8.26
C GLY A 72 -2.32 18.06 9.41
N PHE A 73 -2.79 18.15 10.67
CA PHE A 73 -2.09 17.58 11.83
C PHE A 73 -2.05 16.05 11.82
N SER A 74 -3.04 15.41 11.19
CA SER A 74 -3.24 13.96 11.22
C SER A 74 -2.30 13.24 10.25
N ARG A 75 -1.04 13.13 10.63
CA ARG A 75 -0.40 11.82 10.48
C ARG A 75 -0.96 10.96 11.61
N LEU A 76 -1.47 9.76 11.32
CA LEU A 76 -1.82 8.78 12.36
C LEU A 76 -0.60 8.59 13.28
N ARG A 77 -0.54 9.32 14.40
CA ARG A 77 0.43 9.08 15.47
C ARG A 77 -0.27 8.17 16.46
N LEU A 78 -0.20 6.88 16.20
CA LEU A 78 -0.51 5.89 17.23
C LEU A 78 0.40 6.20 18.44
N ASN A 79 -0.14 6.28 19.66
CA ASN A 79 0.70 6.34 20.87
C ASN A 79 1.73 5.19 20.80
N ARG A 80 2.94 5.41 21.35
CA ARG A 80 4.05 4.44 21.33
C ARG A 80 3.63 3.00 21.61
N LYS A 81 2.72 2.76 22.55
CA LYS A 81 2.17 1.43 22.83
C LYS A 81 1.43 0.83 21.63
N TYR A 82 0.49 1.58 21.06
CA TYR A 82 -0.26 1.16 19.87
C TYR A 82 0.63 1.05 18.62
N THR A 83 1.62 1.92 18.46
CA THR A 83 2.61 1.80 17.38
C THR A 83 3.38 0.49 17.49
N ALA A 84 3.88 0.17 18.69
CA ALA A 84 4.63 -1.06 18.92
C ALA A 84 3.75 -2.31 18.69
N GLU A 85 2.51 -2.28 19.16
CA GLU A 85 1.54 -3.36 18.96
C GLU A 85 1.19 -3.53 17.49
N HIS A 86 0.89 -2.44 16.77
CA HIS A 86 0.60 -2.47 15.34
C HIS A 86 1.77 -3.04 14.54
N LEU A 87 3.00 -2.57 14.79
CA LEU A 87 4.19 -3.10 14.11
C LEU A 87 4.42 -4.58 14.43
N ARG A 88 4.27 -4.98 15.70
CA ARG A 88 4.38 -6.39 16.10
C ARG A 88 3.38 -7.26 15.33
N THR A 89 2.11 -6.87 15.34
CA THR A 89 1.06 -7.60 14.63
C THR A 89 1.30 -7.61 13.12
N ALA A 90 1.79 -6.52 12.52
CA ALA A 90 2.14 -6.49 11.10
C ALA A 90 3.23 -7.51 10.74
N TYR A 91 4.30 -7.61 11.55
CA TYR A 91 5.35 -8.62 11.34
C TYR A 91 4.88 -10.05 11.65
N GLU A 92 3.98 -10.24 12.60
CA GLU A 92 3.30 -11.53 12.84
C GLU A 92 2.48 -11.95 11.61
N MET A 93 1.64 -11.07 11.09
CA MET A 93 0.84 -11.34 9.89
C MET A 93 1.72 -11.64 8.68
N PHE A 94 2.80 -10.89 8.49
CA PHE A 94 3.80 -11.16 7.46
C PHE A 94 4.36 -12.59 7.56
N ARG A 95 4.79 -13.00 8.76
CA ARG A 95 5.34 -14.37 8.98
C ARG A 95 4.29 -15.44 8.70
N LEU A 96 3.05 -15.23 9.11
CA LEU A 96 1.96 -16.16 8.81
C LEU A 96 1.73 -16.28 7.29
N GLN A 97 1.71 -15.18 6.56
CA GLN A 97 1.53 -15.19 5.10
C GLN A 97 2.67 -15.92 4.39
N VAL A 98 3.93 -15.66 4.79
CA VAL A 98 5.09 -16.38 4.24
C VAL A 98 5.05 -17.86 4.58
N ALA A 99 4.68 -18.23 5.81
CA ALA A 99 4.59 -19.62 6.22
C ALA A 99 3.54 -20.41 5.44
N GLN A 100 2.49 -19.75 4.93
CA GLN A 100 1.50 -20.41 4.09
C GLN A 100 2.06 -20.81 2.72
N LEU A 101 3.18 -20.24 2.26
CA LEU A 101 3.76 -20.58 0.96
C LEU A 101 4.24 -22.03 0.85
N SER A 102 4.48 -22.71 1.97
CA SER A 102 4.80 -24.14 1.94
C SER A 102 3.60 -25.02 1.58
N ASP A 103 2.38 -24.50 1.69
CA ASP A 103 1.16 -25.21 1.31
C ASP A 103 1.11 -25.40 -0.22
N SER A 104 0.64 -26.56 -0.67
CA SER A 104 0.43 -26.89 -2.09
C SER A 104 -0.68 -26.06 -2.73
N ARG A 105 -1.49 -25.33 -1.95
CA ARG A 105 -2.44 -24.33 -2.47
C ARG A 105 -1.77 -23.18 -3.21
N TYR A 106 -0.53 -22.84 -2.85
CA TYR A 106 0.18 -21.73 -3.49
C TYR A 106 0.99 -22.25 -4.66
N VAL A 107 0.76 -21.72 -5.86
CA VAL A 107 1.38 -22.19 -7.10
C VAL A 107 2.14 -21.04 -7.74
N SER A 108 3.34 -21.31 -8.26
CA SER A 108 4.06 -20.31 -9.03
C SER A 108 3.72 -20.41 -10.52
N PRO A 109 3.50 -19.29 -11.22
CA PRO A 109 3.40 -19.28 -12.69
C PRO A 109 4.63 -19.87 -13.41
N PHE A 110 5.78 -19.96 -12.72
CA PHE A 110 7.04 -20.49 -13.24
C PHE A 110 7.35 -21.91 -12.76
N GLY A 111 6.39 -22.60 -12.12
CA GLY A 111 6.51 -23.98 -11.65
C GLY A 111 7.06 -24.15 -10.23
N GLU A 112 7.07 -25.41 -9.77
CA GLU A 112 7.40 -25.75 -8.37
C GLU A 112 8.87 -25.48 -8.00
N ASP A 113 9.82 -25.65 -8.93
CA ASP A 113 11.24 -25.37 -8.67
C ASP A 113 11.46 -23.89 -8.34
N HIS A 114 10.75 -23.00 -9.04
CA HIS A 114 10.80 -21.58 -8.77
C HIS A 114 10.22 -21.23 -7.39
N LYS A 115 9.07 -21.83 -7.03
CA LYS A 115 8.51 -21.70 -5.67
C LYS A 115 9.46 -22.22 -4.59
N ALA A 116 10.10 -23.37 -4.83
CA ALA A 116 11.07 -23.96 -3.92
C ALA A 116 12.29 -23.05 -3.73
N ASN A 117 12.76 -22.38 -4.78
CA ASN A 117 13.85 -21.41 -4.69
C ASN A 117 13.47 -20.18 -3.86
N ILE A 118 12.24 -19.65 -4.02
CA ILE A 118 11.73 -18.58 -3.14
C ILE A 118 11.74 -19.03 -1.67
N LEU A 119 11.22 -20.23 -1.39
CA LEU A 119 11.19 -20.78 -0.03
C LEU A 119 12.60 -20.95 0.57
N LYS A 120 13.57 -21.43 -0.22
CA LYS A 120 14.98 -21.57 0.20
C LYS A 120 15.62 -20.22 0.56
N GLN A 121 15.34 -19.16 -0.20
CA GLN A 121 15.84 -17.82 0.12
C GLN A 121 15.29 -17.32 1.46
N LEU A 122 13.98 -17.54 1.67
CA LEU A 122 13.27 -17.16 2.90
C LEU A 122 13.70 -18.01 4.09
N ASN A 123 14.10 -19.26 3.90
CA ASN A 123 14.56 -20.15 4.95
C ASN A 123 15.56 -21.22 4.44
N PRO A 124 16.88 -20.94 4.51
CA PRO A 124 17.92 -21.81 3.94
C PRO A 124 18.23 -23.04 4.81
N THR A 125 17.73 -23.10 6.05
CA THR A 125 18.07 -24.16 7.04
C THR A 125 17.01 -25.27 7.19
N ASN A 126 16.17 -25.49 6.16
CA ASN A 126 15.09 -26.51 6.07
C ASN A 126 13.85 -26.24 6.95
N CYS A 127 12.67 -25.95 6.37
CA CYS A 127 11.67 -26.81 5.70
C CYS A 127 10.53 -27.32 6.62
N ASP A 128 10.09 -26.51 7.59
CA ASP A 128 8.76 -26.69 8.17
C ASP A 128 8.03 -25.32 8.22
N PRO A 129 6.78 -25.19 7.72
CA PRO A 129 5.92 -24.04 7.99
C PRO A 129 5.92 -23.57 9.44
N VAL A 130 6.09 -24.48 10.42
CA VAL A 130 6.17 -24.12 11.85
C VAL A 130 7.42 -23.30 12.17
N SER A 131 8.56 -23.65 11.59
CA SER A 131 9.83 -22.90 11.75
C SER A 131 9.78 -21.52 11.10
N LEU A 132 9.04 -21.38 9.99
CA LEU A 132 8.79 -20.10 9.31
C LEU A 132 7.92 -19.15 10.16
N LYS A 133 6.86 -19.66 10.82
CA LYS A 133 5.96 -18.84 11.65
C LYS A 133 6.69 -18.12 12.79
N ASN A 134 7.73 -18.73 13.35
CA ASN A 134 8.48 -18.21 14.50
C ASN A 134 9.86 -17.63 14.13
N SER A 135 10.14 -17.42 12.84
CA SER A 135 11.47 -17.01 12.40
C SER A 135 11.79 -15.53 12.69
N ASP A 136 12.70 -15.29 13.63
CA ASP A 136 13.29 -13.96 13.86
C ASP A 136 14.10 -13.46 12.66
N ARG A 137 14.57 -14.37 11.80
CA ARG A 137 15.24 -14.02 10.55
C ARG A 137 14.26 -13.36 9.57
N LEU A 138 13.05 -13.92 9.40
CA LEU A 138 12.03 -13.31 8.54
C LEU A 138 11.66 -11.90 9.01
N THR A 139 11.49 -11.70 10.33
CA THR A 139 11.24 -10.37 10.88
C THR A 139 12.38 -9.40 10.59
N ARG A 140 13.64 -9.85 10.68
CA ARG A 140 14.82 -9.03 10.36
C ARG A 140 14.88 -8.66 8.87
N LEU A 141 14.65 -9.62 7.98
CA LEU A 141 14.62 -9.39 6.53
C LEU A 141 13.50 -8.42 6.14
N ALA A 142 12.30 -8.58 6.74
CA ALA A 142 11.16 -7.69 6.51
C ALA A 142 11.45 -6.26 7.00
N LYS A 143 12.05 -6.10 8.19
CA LYS A 143 12.48 -4.79 8.73
C LYS A 143 13.48 -4.07 7.83
N ARG A 144 14.34 -4.81 7.13
CA ARG A 144 15.32 -4.27 6.17
C ARG A 144 14.72 -4.02 4.78
N GLY A 145 13.48 -4.45 4.54
CA GLY A 145 12.84 -4.34 3.23
C GLY A 145 13.43 -5.29 2.19
N GLU A 146 14.08 -6.37 2.60
CA GLU A 146 14.68 -7.36 1.67
C GLU A 146 13.64 -8.36 1.16
N VAL A 147 12.55 -8.55 1.90
CA VAL A 147 11.47 -9.49 1.57
C VAL A 147 10.11 -8.80 1.69
N GLY A 148 9.18 -9.17 0.81
CA GLY A 148 7.78 -8.75 0.86
C GLY A 148 6.87 -9.96 0.88
N ALA A 149 5.68 -9.80 1.44
CA ALA A 149 4.59 -10.75 1.38
C ALA A 149 3.32 -9.93 1.54
N ARG A 150 2.54 -9.84 0.45
CA ARG A 150 1.30 -9.08 0.41
C ARG A 150 0.23 -9.88 -0.28
N GLN A 151 -0.93 -9.96 0.35
CA GLN A 151 -2.11 -10.55 -0.27
C GLN A 151 -2.54 -9.70 -1.47
N THR A 152 -2.80 -10.35 -2.60
CA THR A 152 -3.30 -9.75 -3.84
C THR A 152 -4.62 -10.40 -4.25
N LEU A 153 -5.23 -9.91 -5.32
CA LEU A 153 -6.43 -10.54 -5.90
C LEU A 153 -6.17 -11.99 -6.35
N LEU A 154 -4.94 -12.28 -6.80
CA LEU A 154 -4.55 -13.55 -7.38
C LEU A 154 -3.98 -14.55 -6.35
N GLY A 155 -3.40 -14.04 -5.26
CA GLY A 155 -2.73 -14.87 -4.25
C GLY A 155 -1.83 -14.03 -3.36
N LEU A 156 -0.52 -14.23 -3.46
CA LEU A 156 0.51 -13.53 -2.67
C LEU A 156 1.58 -12.90 -3.59
N CYS A 157 2.00 -11.68 -3.28
CA CYS A 157 3.09 -10.99 -3.95
C CYS A 157 4.31 -10.89 -3.02
N MET A 158 5.45 -11.35 -3.53
CA MET A 158 6.73 -11.41 -2.84
C MET A 158 7.63 -10.19 -3.09
N LYS A 159 7.16 -9.20 -3.86
CA LYS A 159 7.90 -7.95 -4.13
C LYS A 159 8.08 -7.19 -2.82
N SER A 160 9.33 -6.93 -2.44
CA SER A 160 9.66 -5.98 -1.39
C SER A 160 9.33 -4.55 -1.82
N GLY A 161 9.06 -3.66 -0.86
CA GLY A 161 8.70 -2.26 -1.17
C GLY A 161 7.36 -2.12 -1.90
N SER A 162 7.19 -1.09 -2.73
CA SER A 162 5.97 -0.87 -3.54
C SER A 162 6.04 -1.57 -4.90
N CYS A 163 4.90 -1.94 -5.46
CA CYS A 163 4.80 -2.39 -6.85
C CYS A 163 4.37 -1.21 -7.72
N GLU A 164 5.12 -0.90 -8.77
CA GLU A 164 4.79 0.18 -9.72
C GLU A 164 3.50 -0.05 -10.50
N PHE A 165 3.08 -1.31 -10.65
CA PHE A 165 1.89 -1.69 -11.42
C PHE A 165 0.60 -1.79 -10.60
N GLY A 166 0.65 -1.57 -9.28
CA GLY A 166 -0.55 -1.60 -8.43
C GLY A 166 -1.30 -2.93 -8.47
N GLY A 167 -0.75 -3.97 -7.83
CA GLY A 167 -1.25 -5.36 -7.87
C GLY A 167 -2.57 -5.66 -7.14
N VAL A 168 -3.43 -4.64 -6.95
CA VAL A 168 -4.78 -4.76 -6.39
C VAL A 168 -5.82 -4.36 -7.43
N GLU A 169 -5.60 -3.24 -8.12
CA GLU A 169 -6.52 -2.68 -9.11
C GLU A 169 -6.23 -3.18 -10.52
N ASN A 170 -4.98 -3.58 -10.81
CA ASN A 170 -4.56 -4.06 -12.11
C ASN A 170 -3.76 -5.37 -11.99
N ILE A 171 -4.16 -6.38 -12.77
CA ILE A 171 -3.53 -7.71 -12.78
C ILE A 171 -2.70 -8.01 -14.03
N ILE A 172 -2.62 -7.10 -15.01
CA ILE A 172 -1.96 -7.33 -16.32
C ILE A 172 -0.57 -7.92 -16.15
N HIS A 173 0.23 -7.35 -15.24
CA HIS A 173 1.62 -7.73 -15.05
C HIS A 173 1.81 -8.91 -14.08
N CYS A 174 0.79 -9.30 -13.32
CA CYS A 174 0.94 -10.29 -12.26
C CYS A 174 1.06 -11.72 -12.80
N SER A 175 0.50 -12.03 -13.97
CA SER A 175 0.56 -13.38 -14.56
C SER A 175 1.96 -13.80 -15.00
N GLY A 176 2.80 -12.85 -15.40
CA GLY A 176 4.20 -13.08 -15.81
C GLY A 176 5.24 -12.61 -14.80
N CYS A 177 4.84 -12.34 -13.55
CA CYS A 177 5.75 -11.79 -12.54
C CYS A 177 6.37 -12.91 -11.69
N ASP A 178 7.70 -12.97 -11.66
CA ASP A 178 8.51 -13.90 -10.84
C ASP A 178 8.25 -13.74 -9.33
N ARG A 179 7.64 -12.63 -8.91
CA ARG A 179 7.28 -12.40 -7.50
C ARG A 179 5.82 -12.71 -7.19
N ALA A 180 5.01 -13.08 -8.18
CA ALA A 180 3.61 -13.43 -7.98
C ALA A 180 3.44 -14.93 -7.74
N LEU A 181 2.71 -15.28 -6.68
CA LEU A 181 2.31 -16.64 -6.36
C LEU A 181 0.79 -16.70 -6.32
N GLY A 182 0.23 -17.66 -7.04
CA GLY A 182 -1.20 -17.88 -7.11
C GLY A 182 -1.71 -18.68 -5.95
N ASP A 183 -2.96 -18.42 -5.57
CA ASP A 183 -3.64 -19.15 -4.51
C ASP A 183 -4.85 -19.90 -5.10
N ARG A 184 -4.79 -21.23 -5.07
CA ARG A 184 -5.87 -22.10 -5.59
C ARG A 184 -7.22 -21.81 -4.95
N GLN A 185 -7.24 -21.35 -3.69
CA GLN A 185 -8.51 -20.98 -3.02
C GLN A 185 -9.15 -19.71 -3.60
N LYS A 186 -8.38 -18.88 -4.31
CA LYS A 186 -8.89 -17.66 -4.97
C LYS A 186 -9.44 -17.91 -6.37
N LEU A 187 -9.38 -19.14 -6.87
CA LEU A 187 -9.85 -19.48 -8.21
C LEU A 187 -11.31 -19.05 -8.47
N PRO A 188 -12.28 -19.21 -7.55
CA PRO A 188 -13.64 -18.71 -7.74
C PRO A 188 -13.70 -17.18 -7.93
N GLN A 189 -12.96 -16.43 -7.12
CA GLN A 189 -12.87 -14.97 -7.18
C GLN A 189 -12.22 -14.52 -8.49
N ILE A 190 -11.15 -15.19 -8.93
CA ILE A 190 -10.47 -14.86 -10.18
C ILE A 190 -11.38 -15.15 -11.38
N LYS A 191 -12.17 -16.24 -11.35
CA LYS A 191 -13.21 -16.50 -12.37
C LYS A 191 -14.32 -15.46 -12.35
N GLN A 192 -14.66 -14.91 -11.19
CA GLN A 192 -15.61 -13.79 -11.10
C GLN A 192 -15.01 -12.51 -11.72
N VAL A 193 -13.76 -12.19 -11.43
CA VAL A 193 -13.04 -11.06 -12.04
C VAL A 193 -12.99 -11.19 -13.55
N ARG A 194 -12.67 -12.39 -14.06
CA ARG A 194 -12.71 -12.68 -15.51
C ARG A 194 -14.07 -12.35 -16.12
N ARG A 195 -15.16 -12.85 -15.52
CA ARG A 195 -16.54 -12.57 -15.97
C ARG A 195 -16.89 -11.08 -15.94
N MET A 196 -16.45 -10.35 -14.91
CA MET A 196 -16.67 -8.89 -14.85
C MET A 196 -15.97 -8.17 -15.99
N ILE A 197 -14.72 -8.56 -16.29
CA ILE A 197 -13.95 -8.00 -17.42
C ILE A 197 -14.62 -8.33 -18.76
N GLU A 198 -15.10 -9.57 -18.95
CA GLU A 198 -15.84 -9.99 -20.14
C GLU A 198 -17.09 -9.12 -20.37
N ILE A 199 -17.85 -8.82 -19.31
CA ILE A 199 -19.03 -7.93 -19.38
C ILE A 199 -18.60 -6.51 -19.76
N GLN A 200 -17.57 -5.96 -19.09
CA GLN A 200 -17.07 -4.61 -19.37
C GLN A 200 -16.53 -4.46 -20.80
N LEU A 201 -15.94 -5.52 -21.36
CA LEU A 201 -15.46 -5.53 -22.74
C LEU A 201 -16.57 -5.38 -23.78
N ILE A 202 -17.78 -5.88 -23.49
CA ILE A 202 -18.93 -5.76 -24.39
C ILE A 202 -19.34 -4.28 -24.52
N ASP A 203 -19.30 -3.55 -23.41
CA ASP A 203 -19.75 -2.15 -23.35
C ASP A 203 -18.65 -1.14 -23.73
N SER A 204 -17.38 -1.56 -23.71
CA SER A 204 -16.24 -0.67 -23.98
C SER A 204 -15.97 -0.50 -25.49
N PRO A 205 -15.87 0.73 -26.03
CA PRO A 205 -15.55 0.98 -27.44
C PRO A 205 -14.19 0.37 -27.85
N VAL A 206 -14.13 -0.33 -28.99
CA VAL A 206 -12.96 -1.13 -29.42
C VAL A 206 -11.66 -0.33 -29.49
N ASP A 207 -11.73 0.93 -29.93
CA ASP A 207 -10.56 1.80 -30.08
C ASP A 207 -10.22 2.60 -28.79
N SER A 208 -10.86 2.30 -27.66
CA SER A 208 -10.62 3.00 -26.40
C SER A 208 -9.41 2.42 -25.65
N PRO A 209 -8.66 3.26 -24.89
CA PRO A 209 -7.62 2.78 -23.98
C PRO A 209 -8.14 1.79 -22.92
N GLU A 210 -9.41 1.95 -22.53
CA GLU A 210 -10.10 1.05 -21.60
C GLU A 210 -10.26 -0.35 -22.21
N HIS A 211 -10.70 -0.45 -23.47
CA HIS A 211 -10.87 -1.73 -24.16
C HIS A 211 -9.54 -2.49 -24.24
N GLY A 212 -8.46 -1.80 -24.62
CA GLY A 212 -7.11 -2.39 -24.63
C GLY A 212 -6.65 -2.86 -23.25
N SER A 213 -6.90 -2.07 -22.20
CA SER A 213 -6.60 -2.45 -20.80
C SER A 213 -7.38 -3.70 -20.37
N LEU A 214 -8.68 -3.74 -20.65
CA LEU A 214 -9.55 -4.87 -20.31
C LEU A 214 -9.13 -6.15 -21.03
N GLN A 215 -8.75 -6.08 -22.31
CA GLN A 215 -8.24 -7.23 -23.06
C GLN A 215 -6.96 -7.81 -22.42
N LEU A 216 -6.02 -6.94 -22.01
CA LEU A 216 -4.80 -7.37 -21.33
C LEU A 216 -5.09 -7.97 -19.94
N GLN A 217 -6.05 -7.39 -19.21
CA GLN A 217 -6.47 -7.93 -17.91
C GLN A 217 -7.15 -9.29 -18.06
N LEU A 218 -8.00 -9.46 -19.08
CA LEU A 218 -8.64 -10.74 -19.40
C LEU A 218 -7.59 -11.81 -19.67
N LYS A 219 -6.63 -11.52 -20.56
CA LYS A 219 -5.53 -12.43 -20.88
C LYS A 219 -4.73 -12.82 -19.63
N SER A 220 -4.46 -11.86 -18.74
CA SER A 220 -3.75 -12.12 -17.49
C SER A 220 -4.57 -13.01 -16.54
N ALA A 221 -5.88 -12.75 -16.40
CA ALA A 221 -6.77 -13.57 -15.59
C ALA A 221 -6.83 -15.01 -16.09
N GLU A 222 -6.95 -15.20 -17.41
CA GLU A 222 -6.98 -16.52 -18.05
C GLU A 222 -5.67 -17.29 -17.86
N ALA A 223 -4.53 -16.63 -18.08
CA ALA A 223 -3.22 -17.23 -17.85
C ALA A 223 -3.07 -17.70 -16.40
N PHE A 224 -3.53 -16.90 -15.45
CA PHE A 224 -3.46 -17.24 -14.04
C PHE A 224 -4.42 -18.37 -13.64
N ILE A 225 -5.64 -18.38 -14.21
CA ILE A 225 -6.59 -19.49 -14.04
C ILE A 225 -5.96 -20.79 -14.54
N HIS A 226 -5.29 -20.76 -15.68
CA HIS A 226 -4.62 -21.93 -16.23
C HIS A 226 -3.54 -22.47 -15.27
N VAL A 227 -2.66 -21.58 -14.75
CA VAL A 227 -1.65 -21.92 -13.75
C VAL A 227 -2.28 -22.57 -12.51
N LEU A 228 -3.37 -22.02 -11.99
CA LEU A 228 -4.02 -22.53 -10.78
C LEU A 228 -4.72 -23.88 -10.97
N GLN A 229 -5.10 -24.22 -12.20
CA GLN A 229 -5.80 -25.47 -12.54
C GLN A 229 -4.85 -26.61 -12.92
N GLN A 230 -3.56 -26.33 -13.13
CA GLN A 230 -2.57 -27.37 -13.31
C GLN A 230 -2.45 -28.22 -12.02
N PRO A 231 -2.29 -29.55 -12.14
CA PRO A 231 -2.25 -30.48 -11.02
C PRO A 231 -1.11 -30.19 -10.03
#